data_AF-A0A352KMH2-F1
#
_entry.id   AF-A0A352KMH2-F1
#
_cell.length_a   1.000
_cell.length_b   1.000
_cell.length_c   1.000
_cell.angle_alpha   90.00
_cell.angle_beta   90.00
_cell.angle_gamma   90.00
#
_symmetry.space_group_name_H-M   'P 1'
#
loop_
_entity.id
_entity.type
_entity.pdbx_description
1 polymer ?
#
loop_
_entity_poly.entity_id
_entity_poly.type
_entity_poly.pdbx_seq_one_letter_code
_entity_poly.pdbx_strand_id
1 'polypeptide(L)'
;MNRDEENKLLGLPKGFTLIEVLVALAIVAVALAAVLNSSSAHTRNLTYLKEKTLAHWVASNQLMEAELSANGWPAVGVSTGNEELAGHSWYWRRQVSLATEINGKEMRRVDVAVYFDERVKQAHAQVSGFIIR
;
A
#
# COMPACT_ATOMS: atom_id res chain seq x y z
N MET A 1 -53.48 55.49 -1.65
CA MET A 1 -52.59 54.44 -1.10
C MET A 1 -52.97 53.15 -1.81
N ASN A 2 -52.07 52.60 -2.61
CA ASN A 2 -52.38 51.59 -3.62
C ASN A 2 -52.34 50.17 -3.02
N ARG A 3 -53.17 49.24 -3.53
CA ARG A 3 -53.26 47.84 -3.09
C ARG A 3 -51.92 47.07 -3.17
N ASP A 4 -50.94 47.63 -3.88
CA ASP A 4 -49.58 47.09 -4.01
C ASP A 4 -48.73 47.28 -2.75
N GLU A 5 -49.05 48.25 -1.89
CA GLU A 5 -48.32 48.47 -0.62
C GLU A 5 -48.79 47.51 0.49
N GLU A 6 -50.03 47.02 0.42
CA GLU A 6 -50.60 46.09 1.40
C GLU A 6 -50.02 44.68 1.26
N ASN A 7 -49.74 44.24 0.02
CA ASN A 7 -49.11 42.94 -0.25
C ASN A 7 -47.61 42.91 0.05
N LYS A 8 -46.96 44.06 0.22
CA LYS A 8 -45.52 44.14 0.54
C LYS A 8 -45.24 43.83 2.03
N LEU A 9 -46.27 43.79 2.87
CA LEU A 9 -46.15 43.59 4.32
C LEU A 9 -46.43 42.14 4.79
N LEU A 10 -46.86 41.24 3.91
CA LEU A 10 -47.28 39.86 4.28
C LEU A 10 -46.25 38.76 3.94
N GLY A 11 -45.02 39.14 3.59
CA GLY A 11 -43.91 38.20 3.47
C GLY A 11 -43.35 37.76 4.83
N LEU A 12 -44.17 37.16 5.69
CA LEU A 12 -43.67 36.54 6.92
C LEU A 12 -42.73 35.37 6.53
N PRO A 13 -41.49 35.33 7.03
CA PRO A 13 -40.56 34.25 6.71
C PRO A 13 -41.18 32.93 7.17
N LYS A 14 -41.42 32.01 6.23
CA LYS A 14 -41.87 30.65 6.55
C LYS A 14 -40.78 29.96 7.35
N GLY A 15 -41.07 29.64 8.61
CA GLY A 15 -40.19 28.83 9.46
C GLY A 15 -40.05 27.41 8.90
N PHE A 16 -38.88 26.79 9.11
CA PHE A 16 -38.61 25.42 8.71
C PHE A 16 -39.54 24.44 9.44
N THR A 17 -40.07 23.46 8.71
CA THR A 17 -40.91 22.42 9.32
C THR A 17 -40.07 21.36 10.03
N LEU A 18 -40.65 20.65 11.00
CA LEU A 18 -39.96 19.57 11.72
C LEU A 18 -39.44 18.48 10.77
N ILE A 19 -40.22 18.12 9.76
CA ILE A 19 -39.83 17.12 8.77
C ILE A 19 -38.63 17.57 7.93
N GLU A 20 -38.53 18.85 7.63
CA GLU A 20 -37.45 19.41 6.82
C GLU A 20 -36.12 19.41 7.57
N VAL A 21 -36.15 19.72 8.88
CA VAL A 21 -34.98 19.58 9.75
C VAL A 21 -34.56 18.12 9.87
N LEU A 22 -35.51 17.19 10.06
CA LEU A 22 -35.20 15.76 10.13
C LEU A 22 -34.59 15.22 8.83
N VAL A 23 -35.12 15.62 7.67
CA VAL A 23 -34.59 15.24 6.37
C VAL A 23 -33.20 15.85 6.16
N ALA A 24 -32.99 17.12 6.52
CA ALA A 24 -31.68 17.75 6.45
C ALA A 24 -30.65 17.02 7.32
N LEU A 25 -31.00 16.67 8.56
CA LEU A 25 -30.14 15.85 9.42
C LEU A 25 -29.87 14.46 8.85
N ALA A 26 -30.86 13.81 8.24
CA ALA A 26 -30.67 12.51 7.60
C ALA A 26 -29.68 12.59 6.43
N ILE A 27 -29.80 13.60 5.57
CA ILE A 27 -28.87 13.83 4.45
C ILE A 27 -27.46 14.10 4.98
N VAL A 28 -27.34 14.98 6.00
CA VAL A 28 -26.05 15.30 6.62
C VAL A 28 -25.42 14.05 7.26
N ALA A 29 -26.20 13.22 7.95
CA ALA A 29 -25.70 11.99 8.57
C ALA A 29 -25.14 11.01 7.51
N VAL A 30 -25.85 10.81 6.40
CA VAL A 30 -25.39 9.96 5.29
C VAL A 30 -24.12 10.53 4.65
N ALA A 31 -24.07 11.85 4.42
CA ALA A 31 -22.89 12.51 3.87
C ALA A 31 -21.66 12.34 4.78
N LEU A 32 -21.82 12.52 6.09
CA LEU A 32 -20.74 12.32 7.07
C LEU A 32 -20.28 10.87 7.11
N ALA A 33 -21.19 9.90 7.07
CA ALA A 33 -20.85 8.48 7.02
C ALA A 33 -20.01 8.14 5.79
N ALA A 34 -20.36 8.70 4.61
CA ALA A 34 -19.58 8.52 3.39
C ALA A 34 -18.16 9.11 3.51
N VAL A 35 -18.02 10.30 4.09
CA VAL A 35 -16.73 10.95 4.34
C VAL A 35 -15.86 10.12 5.28
N LEU A 36 -16.42 9.65 6.40
CA LEU A 36 -15.71 8.81 7.37
C LEU A 36 -15.25 7.50 6.73
N ASN A 37 -16.12 6.84 5.97
CA ASN A 37 -15.78 5.60 5.28
C ASN A 37 -14.63 5.83 4.27
N SER A 38 -14.72 6.91 3.48
CA SER A 38 -13.65 7.31 2.56
C SER A 38 -12.33 7.54 3.29
N SER A 39 -12.32 8.32 4.37
CA SER A 39 -11.12 8.58 5.17
C SER A 39 -10.51 7.29 5.73
N SER A 40 -11.34 6.36 6.22
CA SER A 40 -10.88 5.06 6.72
C SER A 40 -10.18 4.21 5.64
N ALA A 41 -10.66 4.29 4.39
CA ALA A 41 -10.05 3.59 3.27
C ALA A 41 -8.67 4.17 2.93
N HIS A 42 -8.49 5.49 3.04
CA HIS A 42 -7.21 6.15 2.83
C HIS A 42 -6.17 5.71 3.87
N THR A 43 -6.55 5.63 5.15
CA THR A 43 -5.64 5.17 6.21
C THR A 43 -5.17 3.73 5.99
N ARG A 44 -6.07 2.81 5.64
CA ARG A 44 -5.70 1.41 5.34
C ARG A 44 -4.73 1.31 4.16
N ASN A 45 -4.97 2.09 3.12
CA ASN A 45 -4.09 2.13 1.94
C ASN A 45 -2.69 2.66 2.28
N LEU A 46 -2.59 3.68 3.14
CA LEU A 46 -1.28 4.21 3.58
C LEU A 46 -0.46 3.17 4.35
N THR A 47 -1.08 2.42 5.26
CA THR A 47 -0.39 1.35 5.99
C THR A 47 0.11 0.27 5.04
N TYR A 48 -0.74 -0.19 4.11
CA TYR A 48 -0.37 -1.18 3.12
C TYR A 48 0.80 -0.73 2.23
N LEU A 49 0.78 0.52 1.75
CA LEU A 49 1.87 1.06 0.94
C LEU A 49 3.18 1.17 1.73
N LYS A 50 3.10 1.55 3.00
CA LYS A 50 4.25 1.62 3.91
C LYS A 50 4.88 0.23 4.08
N GLU A 51 4.08 -0.78 4.39
CA GLU A 51 4.53 -2.17 4.55
C GLU A 51 5.19 -2.69 3.27
N LYS A 52 4.56 -2.44 2.11
CA LYS A 52 5.12 -2.82 0.81
C LYS A 52 6.47 -2.16 0.53
N THR A 53 6.62 -0.88 0.89
CA THR A 53 7.87 -0.14 0.72
C THR A 53 8.98 -0.72 1.61
N LEU A 54 8.68 -1.00 2.88
CA LEU A 54 9.63 -1.61 3.80
C LEU A 54 10.04 -3.02 3.34
N ALA A 55 9.09 -3.85 2.93
CA ALA A 55 9.37 -5.16 2.36
C ALA A 55 10.27 -5.08 1.12
N HIS A 56 10.07 -4.06 0.28
CA HIS A 56 10.92 -3.82 -0.90
C HIS A 56 12.35 -3.40 -0.52
N TRP A 57 12.52 -2.62 0.54
CA TRP A 57 13.86 -2.30 1.07
C TRP A 57 14.58 -3.54 1.60
N VAL A 58 13.89 -4.39 2.37
CA VAL A 58 14.45 -5.69 2.80
C VAL A 58 14.85 -6.54 1.58
N ALA A 59 13.98 -6.64 0.58
CA ALA A 59 14.28 -7.41 -0.63
C ALA A 59 15.51 -6.88 -1.38
N SER A 60 15.64 -5.55 -1.47
CA SER A 60 16.77 -4.88 -2.09
C SER A 60 18.07 -5.07 -1.31
N ASN A 61 18.02 -4.98 0.03
CA ASN A 61 19.17 -5.25 0.90
C ASN A 61 19.70 -6.68 0.69
N GLN A 62 18.79 -7.65 0.69
CA GLN A 62 19.12 -9.07 0.51
C GLN A 62 19.65 -9.39 -0.90
N LEU A 63 19.17 -8.69 -1.93
CA LEU A 63 19.72 -8.80 -3.28
C LEU A 63 21.16 -8.25 -3.32
N MET A 64 21.38 -7.06 -2.75
CA MET A 64 22.70 -6.44 -2.66
C MET A 64 23.68 -7.32 -1.87
N GLU A 65 23.23 -7.92 -0.78
CA GLU A 65 24.03 -8.86 -0.01
C GLU A 65 24.43 -10.08 -0.85
N ALA A 66 23.51 -10.60 -1.68
CA ALA A 66 23.83 -11.69 -2.60
C ALA A 66 24.89 -11.30 -3.63
N GLU A 67 24.85 -10.07 -4.14
CA GLU A 67 25.81 -9.53 -5.10
C GLU A 67 27.19 -9.27 -4.46
N LEU A 68 27.24 -8.80 -3.22
CA LEU A 68 28.50 -8.57 -2.52
C LEU A 68 29.12 -9.85 -1.95
N SER A 69 28.29 -10.84 -1.61
CA SER A 69 28.73 -12.12 -1.10
C SER A 69 29.42 -12.98 -2.17
N ALA A 70 30.30 -13.88 -1.75
CA ALA A 70 30.97 -14.85 -2.64
C ALA A 70 31.70 -14.21 -3.84
N ASN A 71 32.36 -13.07 -3.64
CA ASN A 71 33.12 -12.32 -4.65
C ASN A 71 32.31 -11.99 -5.90
N GLY A 72 31.03 -11.64 -5.76
CA GLY A 72 30.19 -11.32 -6.91
C GLY A 72 29.62 -12.55 -7.62
N TRP A 73 29.67 -13.73 -7.02
CA TRP A 73 29.19 -14.96 -7.66
C TRP A 73 28.45 -15.90 -6.68
N PRO A 74 27.20 -15.57 -6.31
CA PRO A 74 26.45 -16.33 -5.31
C PRO A 74 26.13 -17.74 -5.80
N ALA A 75 26.26 -18.73 -4.92
CA ALA A 75 25.96 -20.14 -5.21
C ALA A 75 24.48 -20.35 -5.58
N VAL A 76 24.23 -21.27 -6.52
CA VAL A 76 22.88 -21.69 -6.90
C VAL A 76 22.21 -22.40 -5.73
N GLY A 77 20.94 -22.09 -5.48
CA GLY A 77 20.19 -22.69 -4.39
C GLY A 77 19.14 -21.76 -3.80
N VAL A 78 18.56 -22.20 -2.68
CA VAL A 78 17.58 -21.43 -1.92
C VAL A 78 18.17 -21.13 -0.55
N SER A 79 18.11 -19.87 -0.16
CA SER A 79 18.45 -19.40 1.18
C SER A 79 17.25 -18.70 1.78
N THR A 80 17.04 -18.87 3.08
CA THR A 80 15.98 -18.19 3.82
C THR A 80 16.55 -17.59 5.09
N GLY A 81 15.91 -16.55 5.59
CA GLY A 81 16.27 -15.93 6.86
C GLY A 81 15.25 -14.88 7.26
N ASN A 82 15.60 -14.13 8.31
CA ASN A 82 14.82 -13.01 8.77
C ASN A 82 15.69 -11.75 8.89
N GLU A 83 15.07 -10.60 8.75
CA GLU A 83 15.68 -9.28 8.91
C GLU A 83 14.75 -8.39 9.73
N GLU A 84 15.29 -7.62 10.66
CA GLU A 84 14.51 -6.64 11.42
C GLU A 84 14.64 -5.27 10.76
N LEU A 85 13.51 -4.69 10.35
CA LEU A 85 13.46 -3.36 9.74
C LEU A 85 12.25 -2.59 10.26
N ALA A 86 12.49 -1.36 10.73
CA ALA A 86 11.47 -0.46 11.27
C ALA A 86 10.60 -1.12 12.36
N GLY A 87 11.23 -1.92 13.25
CA GLY A 87 10.56 -2.61 14.36
C GLY A 87 9.70 -3.80 13.96
N HIS A 88 9.83 -4.30 12.72
CA HIS A 88 9.12 -5.48 12.23
C HIS A 88 10.13 -6.55 11.81
N SER A 89 9.83 -7.81 12.10
CA SER A 89 10.58 -8.95 11.59
C SER A 89 10.04 -9.37 10.23
N TRP A 90 10.91 -9.36 9.23
CA TRP A 90 10.60 -9.73 7.85
C TRP A 90 11.28 -11.05 7.52
N TYR A 91 10.53 -11.98 6.95
CA TYR A 91 11.05 -13.27 6.51
C TYR A 91 11.36 -13.17 5.02
N TRP A 92 12.59 -13.49 4.62
CA TRP A 92 12.99 -13.45 3.23
C TRP A 92 13.36 -14.83 2.72
N ARG A 93 13.11 -15.04 1.43
CA ARG A 93 13.58 -16.19 0.66
C ARG A 93 14.29 -15.69 -0.57
N ARG A 94 15.54 -16.12 -0.72
CA ARG A 94 16.40 -15.85 -1.86
C ARG A 94 16.58 -17.13 -2.65
N GLN A 95 16.34 -17.07 -3.95
CA GLN A 95 16.53 -18.18 -4.87
C GLN A 95 17.50 -17.73 -5.96
N VAL A 96 18.65 -18.41 -6.01
CA VAL A 96 19.65 -18.23 -7.06
C VAL A 96 19.49 -19.37 -8.05
N SER A 97 19.26 -19.04 -9.32
CA SER A 97 19.08 -19.99 -10.41
C SER A 97 20.02 -19.69 -11.58
N LEU A 98 20.37 -20.74 -12.33
CA LEU A 98 21.08 -20.58 -13.60
C LEU A 98 20.12 -19.93 -14.60
N ALA A 99 20.49 -18.77 -15.15
CA ALA A 99 19.65 -18.05 -16.08
C ALA A 99 19.93 -18.47 -17.52
N THR A 100 21.16 -18.24 -18.00
CA THR A 100 21.63 -18.49 -19.38
C THR A 100 23.13 -18.11 -19.48
N GLU A 101 23.77 -18.44 -20.60
CA GLU A 101 25.08 -17.91 -20.98
C GLU A 101 24.91 -16.82 -22.06
N ILE A 102 25.50 -15.64 -21.88
CA ILE A 102 25.48 -14.56 -22.90
C ILE A 102 26.93 -14.21 -23.26
N ASN A 103 27.29 -14.35 -24.53
CA ASN A 103 28.64 -14.04 -25.04
C ASN A 103 29.78 -14.76 -24.29
N GLY A 104 29.62 -16.03 -23.93
CA GLY A 104 30.65 -16.80 -23.21
C GLY A 104 30.69 -16.54 -21.70
N LYS A 105 29.74 -15.76 -21.16
CA LYS A 105 29.66 -15.42 -19.73
C LYS A 105 28.48 -16.10 -19.07
N GLU A 106 28.72 -16.68 -17.90
CA GLU A 106 27.65 -17.30 -17.10
C GLU A 106 26.78 -16.20 -16.49
N MET A 107 25.47 -16.43 -16.43
CA MET A 107 24.51 -15.53 -15.79
C MET A 107 23.68 -16.29 -14.76
N ARG A 108 23.58 -15.73 -13.56
CA ARG A 108 22.72 -16.22 -12.48
C ARG A 108 21.61 -15.21 -12.23
N ARG A 109 20.39 -15.70 -12.10
CA ARG A 109 19.22 -14.93 -11.67
C ARG A 109 19.07 -15.09 -10.16
N VAL A 110 18.92 -13.98 -9.46
CA VAL A 110 18.65 -13.95 -8.03
C VAL A 110 17.26 -13.38 -7.82
N ASP A 111 16.34 -14.19 -7.32
CA ASP A 111 15.00 -13.76 -6.93
C ASP A 111 14.93 -13.67 -5.39
N VAL A 112 14.53 -12.51 -4.87
CA VAL A 112 14.33 -12.29 -3.45
C VAL A 112 12.86 -11.97 -3.20
N ALA A 113 12.19 -12.78 -2.38
CA ALA A 113 10.82 -12.58 -1.95
C ALA A 113 10.77 -12.35 -0.44
N VAL A 114 9.97 -11.37 -0.01
CA VAL A 114 9.82 -10.98 1.40
C VAL A 114 8.38 -11.19 1.87
N TYR A 115 8.25 -11.76 3.05
CA TYR A 115 7.02 -12.19 3.70
C TYR A 115 6.95 -11.59 5.11
N PHE A 116 5.74 -11.29 5.58
CA PHE A 116 5.51 -10.81 6.94
C PHE A 116 5.40 -11.96 7.97
N ASP A 117 5.04 -13.15 7.51
CA ASP A 117 5.00 -14.38 8.30
C ASP A 117 5.47 -15.53 7.41
N GLU A 118 6.34 -16.38 7.94
CA GLU A 118 6.94 -17.53 7.25
C GLU A 118 5.89 -18.53 6.73
N ARG A 119 4.69 -18.55 7.33
CA ARG A 119 3.56 -19.41 6.96
C ARG A 119 2.73 -18.85 5.81
N VAL A 120 2.92 -17.57 5.46
CA VAL A 120 2.12 -16.88 4.44
C VAL A 120 2.70 -17.15 3.06
N LYS A 121 1.84 -17.59 2.14
CA LYS A 121 2.26 -17.95 0.77
C LYS A 121 2.50 -16.76 -0.15
N GLN A 122 1.98 -15.58 0.18
CA GLN A 122 2.05 -14.39 -0.66
C GLN A 122 3.15 -13.44 -0.20
N ALA A 123 4.10 -13.15 -1.10
CA ALA A 123 5.14 -12.18 -0.86
C ALA A 123 4.57 -10.75 -0.85
N HIS A 124 4.99 -9.94 0.11
CA HIS A 124 4.66 -8.51 0.19
C HIS A 124 5.45 -7.69 -0.82
N ALA A 125 6.69 -8.11 -1.08
CA ALA A 125 7.54 -7.57 -2.13
C ALA A 125 8.40 -8.69 -2.72
N GLN A 126 8.74 -8.54 -4.01
CA GLN A 126 9.69 -9.38 -4.70
C GLN A 126 10.61 -8.50 -5.55
N VAL A 127 11.90 -8.80 -5.55
CA VAL A 127 12.91 -8.14 -6.37
C VAL A 127 13.73 -9.22 -7.07
N SER A 128 14.00 -9.03 -8.36
CA SER A 128 14.81 -9.93 -9.16
C SER A 128 16.03 -9.17 -9.69
N GLY A 129 17.20 -9.77 -9.59
CA GLY A 129 18.45 -9.27 -10.15
C GLY A 129 19.16 -10.33 -10.98
N PHE A 130 20.14 -9.89 -11.75
CA PHE A 130 20.99 -10.78 -12.54
C PHE A 130 22.45 -10.43 -12.31
N ILE A 131 23.25 -11.48 -12.11
CA ILE A 131 24.68 -11.38 -11.85
C ILE A 131 25.40 -12.14 -12.97
N ILE A 132 26.43 -11.53 -13.55
CA ILE A 132 27.18 -12.05 -14.70
C ILE A 132 28.65 -12.19 -14.32
N ARG A 133 29.30 -13.26 -14.78
CA ARG A 133 30.74 -13.49 -14.62
C ARG A 133 31.41 -13.72 -15.96
#